data_AF-A0A438EYY1-F1
#
_entry.id   AF-A0A438EYY1-F1
#
_cell.length_a   1.000
_cell.length_b   1.000
_cell.length_c   1.000
_cell.angle_alpha   90.00
_cell.angle_beta   90.00
_cell.angle_gamma   90.00
#
_symmetry.space_group_name_H-M   'P 1'
#
loop_
_entity.id
_entity.type
_entity.pdbx_description
1 polymer ?
#
loop_
_entity_poly.entity_id
_entity_poly.type
_entity_poly.pdbx_seq_one_letter_code
_entity_poly.pdbx_strand_id
1 'polypeptide(L)'
;MGLRIGGEIEKENGDELSYSDFVERYLMKNRPVVLRGLMDGWRACKDWVTHTGQPNLEFFSTHFGKSIVQVFKSTSMLFFSLILRHPNCGTREFTDQKRMEMSVAEFIDHWLKDSANYHVNATTNEHGKPLLYLKDWHFVKEYPEYLAYTTPLFFRDDWLNLYLDNYSMHNESDACQEKNEISCSDYRFVYMGAKGTWTPLHADVFRSYSWSANVCGKKKWLFLPPSQSHLVFDRHEYVFLHI
;
A
#
# COMPACT_ATOMS: atom_id res chain seq x y z
N MET A 1 -16.73 23.60 5.91
CA MET A 1 -15.64 23.59 6.91
C MET A 1 -14.54 22.69 6.38
N GLY A 2 -13.28 23.15 6.36
CA GLY A 2 -12.16 22.38 5.80
C GLY A 2 -11.68 21.25 6.72
N LEU A 3 -10.86 20.36 6.17
CA LEU A 3 -10.20 19.27 6.91
C LEU A 3 -9.33 19.85 8.04
N ARG A 4 -9.55 19.40 9.27
CA ARG A 4 -8.76 19.83 10.44
C ARG A 4 -7.79 18.73 10.84
N ILE A 5 -6.52 19.08 11.05
CA ILE A 5 -5.52 18.17 11.58
C ILE A 5 -5.85 17.94 13.07
N GLY A 6 -6.19 16.70 13.42
CA GLY A 6 -6.61 16.31 14.77
C GLY A 6 -5.47 15.97 15.73
N GLY A 7 -4.24 15.83 15.21
CA GLY A 7 -3.05 15.46 15.98
C GLY A 7 -2.06 14.64 15.15
N GLU A 8 -1.04 14.12 15.82
CA GLU A 8 -0.09 13.14 15.27
C GLU A 8 -0.37 11.75 15.84
N ILE A 9 0.06 10.71 15.12
CA ILE A 9 -0.06 9.33 15.59
C ILE A 9 1.05 9.04 16.60
N GLU A 10 0.68 8.44 17.73
CA GLU A 10 1.61 8.05 18.79
C GLU A 10 2.65 7.02 18.28
N LYS A 11 3.87 7.12 18.81
CA LYS A 11 4.99 6.23 18.46
C LYS A 11 5.45 5.49 19.70
N GLU A 12 5.46 4.16 19.62
CA GLU A 12 5.84 3.28 20.72
C GLU A 12 7.05 2.42 20.35
N ASN A 13 7.83 2.04 21.35
CA ASN A 13 8.83 1.00 21.18
C ASN A 13 8.15 -0.37 21.30
N GLY A 14 8.11 -1.12 20.19
CA GLY A 14 7.46 -2.42 20.14
C GLY A 14 8.17 -3.48 20.98
N ASP A 15 9.47 -3.34 21.25
CA ASP A 15 10.24 -4.29 22.07
C ASP A 15 9.97 -4.12 23.57
N GLU A 16 9.52 -2.94 23.99
CA GLU A 16 9.18 -2.61 25.37
C GLU A 16 7.67 -2.73 25.64
N LEU A 17 6.87 -2.90 24.57
CA LEU A 17 5.41 -2.93 24.66
C LEU A 17 4.89 -4.36 24.88
N SER A 18 4.19 -4.60 25.98
CA SER A 18 3.51 -5.88 26.19
C SER A 18 2.28 -6.02 25.28
N TYR A 19 1.90 -7.26 24.96
CA TYR A 19 0.67 -7.53 24.18
C TYR A 19 -0.58 -7.01 24.90
N SER A 20 -0.66 -7.15 26.23
CA SER A 20 -1.80 -6.66 27.03
C SER A 20 -1.94 -5.14 26.92
N ASP A 21 -0.83 -4.42 27.06
CA ASP A 21 -0.82 -2.96 26.94
C ASP A 21 -1.14 -2.51 25.51
N PHE A 22 -0.69 -3.26 24.49
CA PHE A 22 -1.07 -3.00 23.10
C PHE A 22 -2.59 -3.11 22.92
N VAL A 23 -3.20 -4.17 23.48
CA VAL A 23 -4.65 -4.39 23.38
C VAL A 23 -5.45 -3.30 24.09
N GLU A 24 -5.10 -2.99 25.34
CA GLU A 24 -5.84 -2.03 26.15
C GLU A 24 -5.71 -0.58 25.63
N ARG A 25 -4.50 -0.21 25.18
CA ARG A 25 -4.20 1.17 24.78
C ARG A 25 -4.59 1.47 23.33
N TYR A 26 -4.47 0.49 22.43
CA TYR A 26 -4.66 0.71 20.99
C TYR A 26 -5.80 -0.11 20.39
N LEU A 27 -5.73 -1.44 20.46
CA LEU A 27 -6.65 -2.32 19.75
C LEU A 27 -8.11 -2.11 20.18
N MET A 28 -8.40 -2.21 21.48
CA MET A 28 -9.76 -2.03 22.02
C MET A 28 -10.33 -0.64 21.77
N LYS A 29 -9.46 0.38 21.69
CA LYS A 29 -9.83 1.78 21.50
C LYS A 29 -9.90 2.17 20.02
N ASN A 30 -9.60 1.25 19.11
CA ASN A 30 -9.44 1.49 17.68
C ASN A 30 -8.56 2.72 17.39
N ARG A 31 -7.40 2.77 18.06
CA ARG A 31 -6.46 3.88 17.95
C ARG A 31 -5.24 3.46 17.13
N PRO A 32 -4.90 4.19 16.05
CA PRO A 32 -3.68 3.94 15.30
C PRO A 32 -2.44 4.23 16.16
N VAL A 33 -1.38 3.45 15.94
CA VAL A 33 -0.08 3.59 16.60
C VAL A 33 1.04 3.23 15.63
N VAL A 34 2.19 3.86 15.76
CA VAL A 34 3.43 3.49 15.05
C VAL A 34 4.33 2.71 16.00
N LEU A 35 4.59 1.44 15.69
CA LEU A 35 5.49 0.59 16.45
C LEU A 35 6.90 0.59 15.84
N ARG A 36 7.93 0.75 16.68
CA ARG A 36 9.36 0.70 16.30
C ARG A 36 10.03 -0.57 16.86
N GLY A 37 11.22 -0.92 16.38
CA GLY A 37 12.01 -2.06 16.90
C GLY A 37 11.64 -3.44 16.33
N LEU A 38 10.42 -3.60 15.82
CA LEU A 38 9.88 -4.91 15.42
C LEU A 38 10.40 -5.51 14.10
N MET A 39 11.24 -4.76 13.37
CA MET A 39 11.72 -5.13 12.03
C MET A 39 13.16 -5.63 12.03
N ASP A 40 13.79 -5.72 13.20
CA ASP A 40 15.16 -6.16 13.34
C ASP A 40 15.31 -7.62 12.88
N GLY A 41 16.33 -7.86 12.05
CA GLY A 41 16.62 -9.19 11.51
C GLY A 41 15.80 -9.60 10.29
N TRP A 42 14.76 -8.84 9.89
CA TRP A 42 13.96 -9.16 8.71
C TRP A 42 14.81 -9.21 7.45
N ARG A 43 14.61 -10.26 6.64
CA ARG A 43 15.35 -10.45 5.38
C ARG A 43 15.08 -9.33 4.40
N ALA A 44 13.83 -8.88 4.32
CA ALA A 44 13.43 -7.72 3.51
C ALA A 44 14.24 -6.46 3.85
N CYS A 45 14.49 -6.18 5.13
CA CYS A 45 15.29 -5.03 5.54
C CYS A 45 16.76 -5.10 5.16
N LYS A 46 17.28 -6.31 4.86
CA LYS A 46 18.67 -6.54 4.43
C LYS A 46 18.80 -6.55 2.90
N ASP A 47 17.91 -7.27 2.24
CA ASP A 47 18.03 -7.55 0.81
C ASP A 47 17.36 -6.45 -0.05
N TRP A 48 16.21 -5.91 0.41
CA TRP A 48 15.39 -4.98 -0.38
C TRP A 48 15.87 -3.54 -0.29
N VAL A 49 16.88 -3.27 0.54
CA VAL A 49 17.42 -1.93 0.79
C VAL A 49 18.91 -1.93 0.49
N THR A 50 19.38 -0.95 -0.28
CA THR A 50 20.80 -0.77 -0.54
C THR A 50 21.51 -0.21 0.70
N HIS A 51 22.84 -0.26 0.71
CA HIS A 51 23.67 0.40 1.73
C HIS A 51 23.44 1.93 1.82
N THR A 52 22.88 2.56 0.78
CA THR A 52 22.52 3.98 0.76
C THR A 52 21.09 4.26 1.25
N GLY A 53 20.36 3.24 1.71
CA GLY A 53 18.99 3.36 2.18
C GLY A 53 17.96 3.57 1.05
N GLN A 54 18.31 3.21 -0.18
CA GLN A 54 17.42 3.24 -1.35
C GLN A 54 16.85 1.85 -1.63
N PRO A 55 15.72 1.73 -2.36
CA PRO A 55 15.21 0.42 -2.73
C PRO A 55 16.22 -0.31 -3.62
N ASN A 56 16.49 -1.57 -3.32
CA ASN A 56 17.43 -2.40 -4.06
C ASN A 56 16.78 -2.96 -5.34
N LEU A 57 16.58 -2.08 -6.33
CA LEU A 57 15.89 -2.41 -7.57
C LEU A 57 16.57 -3.55 -8.35
N GLU A 58 17.90 -3.58 -8.35
CA GLU A 58 18.67 -4.64 -9.00
C GLU A 58 18.35 -6.01 -8.39
N PHE A 59 18.33 -6.10 -7.05
CA PHE A 59 17.97 -7.35 -6.36
C PHE A 59 16.57 -7.85 -6.75
N PHE A 60 15.57 -6.96 -6.77
CA PHE A 60 14.22 -7.34 -7.19
C PHE A 60 14.18 -7.83 -8.65
N SER A 61 14.85 -7.12 -9.56
CA SER A 61 14.91 -7.50 -10.98
C SER A 61 15.58 -8.86 -11.17
N THR A 62 16.68 -9.12 -10.46
CA THR A 62 17.43 -10.39 -10.56
C THR A 62 16.66 -11.57 -9.97
N HIS A 63 16.05 -11.41 -8.79
CA HIS A 63 15.49 -12.56 -8.04
C HIS A 63 13.99 -12.77 -8.29
N PHE A 64 13.25 -11.70 -8.57
CA PHE A 64 11.80 -11.70 -8.69
C PHE A 64 11.31 -11.10 -10.02
N GLY A 65 12.22 -10.81 -10.96
CA GLY A 65 11.91 -10.11 -12.19
C GLY A 65 10.84 -10.77 -13.07
N LYS A 66 10.66 -12.10 -12.93
CA LYS A 66 9.67 -12.88 -13.69
C LYS A 66 8.26 -12.83 -13.10
N SER A 67 8.09 -12.39 -11.85
CA SER A 67 6.77 -12.29 -11.22
C SER A 67 5.89 -11.32 -11.99
N ILE A 68 4.67 -11.73 -12.28
CA ILE A 68 3.67 -10.87 -12.91
C ILE A 68 2.89 -10.15 -11.80
N VAL A 69 2.94 -8.83 -11.83
CA VAL A 69 2.43 -7.97 -10.76
C VAL A 69 1.46 -6.94 -11.28
N GLN A 70 0.62 -6.45 -10.37
CA GLN A 70 -0.36 -5.42 -10.67
C GLN A 70 0.24 -4.03 -10.47
N VAL A 71 0.15 -3.24 -11.52
CA VAL A 71 0.72 -1.91 -11.59
C VAL A 71 -0.37 -0.91 -11.93
N PHE A 72 -0.40 0.16 -11.14
CA PHE A 72 -1.36 1.23 -11.25
C PHE A 72 -0.69 2.48 -11.78
N LYS A 73 -1.35 3.17 -12.71
CA LYS A 73 -0.91 4.50 -13.17
C LYS A 73 -1.35 5.56 -12.16
N SER A 74 -0.40 6.06 -11.38
CA SER A 74 -0.59 7.12 -10.39
C SER A 74 -0.35 8.48 -11.06
N THR A 75 -1.41 9.28 -11.18
CA THR A 75 -1.31 10.69 -11.57
C THR A 75 -0.81 11.52 -10.38
N SER A 76 0.00 12.54 -10.66
CA SER A 76 0.70 13.34 -9.64
C SER A 76 -0.24 13.94 -8.59
N MET A 77 0.17 13.91 -7.31
CA MET A 77 -0.52 14.55 -6.18
C MET A 77 -0.81 16.05 -6.37
N LEU A 78 -0.10 16.74 -7.27
CA LEU A 78 -0.39 18.14 -7.59
C LEU A 78 -1.78 18.31 -8.22
N PHE A 79 -2.26 17.32 -8.98
CA PHE A 79 -3.64 17.31 -9.46
C PHE A 79 -4.65 17.19 -8.30
N PHE A 80 -4.33 16.42 -7.27
CA PHE A 80 -5.20 16.25 -6.09
C PHE A 80 -5.39 17.57 -5.31
N SER A 81 -4.31 18.34 -5.10
CA SER A 81 -4.41 19.65 -4.44
C SER A 81 -5.21 20.69 -5.23
N LEU A 82 -5.27 20.56 -6.57
CA LEU A 82 -6.05 21.46 -7.41
C LEU A 82 -7.53 21.07 -7.43
N ILE A 83 -7.85 19.77 -7.48
CA ILE A 83 -9.23 19.28 -7.54
C ILE A 83 -9.95 19.44 -6.19
N LEU A 84 -9.27 19.23 -5.05
CA LEU A 84 -9.86 19.51 -3.73
C LEU A 84 -10.24 21.00 -3.54
N ARG A 85 -9.69 21.90 -4.36
CA ARG A 85 -10.00 23.35 -4.33
C ARG A 85 -11.11 23.76 -5.30
N HIS A 86 -11.55 22.88 -6.21
CA HIS A 86 -12.55 23.21 -7.21
C HIS A 86 -13.77 22.27 -7.15
N PRO A 87 -14.84 22.64 -6.42
CA PRO A 87 -16.02 21.78 -6.18
C PRO A 87 -16.87 21.46 -7.42
N ASN A 88 -16.46 21.91 -8.62
CA ASN A 88 -17.17 21.73 -9.90
C ASN A 88 -16.39 20.90 -10.92
N CYS A 89 -15.25 20.31 -10.56
CA CYS A 89 -14.53 19.42 -11.49
C CYS A 89 -15.22 18.03 -11.47
N GLY A 90 -16.15 17.83 -12.41
CA GLY A 90 -16.95 16.61 -12.56
C GLY A 90 -16.20 15.38 -13.10
N THR A 91 -14.86 15.35 -13.01
CA THR A 91 -14.09 14.17 -13.41
C THR A 91 -14.07 13.15 -12.28
N ARG A 92 -14.89 12.10 -12.44
CA ARG A 92 -14.89 10.87 -11.63
C ARG A 92 -13.62 10.00 -11.84
N GLU A 93 -12.48 10.60 -12.15
CA GLU A 93 -11.20 9.87 -12.32
C GLU A 93 -10.56 9.45 -10.98
N PHE A 94 -11.30 9.60 -9.88
CA PHE A 94 -10.91 9.13 -8.55
C PHE A 94 -11.07 7.62 -8.37
N THR A 95 -11.88 6.98 -9.23
CA THR A 95 -12.39 5.63 -8.93
C THR A 95 -11.49 4.51 -9.41
N ASP A 96 -10.84 4.68 -10.56
CA ASP A 96 -10.12 3.60 -11.22
C ASP A 96 -8.73 4.08 -11.64
N GLN A 97 -7.76 3.98 -10.72
CA GLN A 97 -6.36 3.98 -11.16
C GLN A 97 -6.23 2.84 -12.18
N LYS A 98 -5.97 3.17 -13.45
CA LYS A 98 -5.93 2.18 -14.53
C LYS A 98 -4.90 1.10 -14.18
N ARG A 99 -5.42 -0.11 -13.91
CA ARG A 99 -4.64 -1.31 -13.60
C ARG A 99 -4.08 -1.88 -14.89
N MET A 100 -2.84 -2.33 -14.82
CA MET A 100 -2.21 -3.15 -15.83
C MET A 100 -1.35 -4.21 -15.16
N GLU A 101 -1.07 -5.28 -15.87
CA GLU A 101 -0.13 -6.31 -15.45
C GLU A 101 1.17 -6.14 -16.24
N MET A 102 2.28 -6.37 -15.56
CA MET A 102 3.61 -6.44 -16.17
C MET A 102 4.51 -7.27 -15.26
N SER A 103 5.63 -7.72 -15.79
CA SER A 103 6.66 -8.35 -14.97
C SER A 103 7.33 -7.34 -14.03
N VAL A 104 7.86 -7.81 -12.91
CA VAL A 104 8.66 -6.97 -11.99
C VAL A 104 9.87 -6.36 -12.71
N ALA A 105 10.51 -7.10 -13.63
CA ALA A 105 11.62 -6.59 -14.42
C ALA A 105 11.18 -5.40 -15.30
N GLU A 106 10.07 -5.51 -16.02
CA GLU A 106 9.53 -4.42 -16.85
C GLU A 106 9.16 -3.20 -15.99
N PHE A 107 8.54 -3.43 -14.82
CA PHE A 107 8.21 -2.35 -13.88
C PHE A 107 9.46 -1.59 -13.41
N ILE A 108 10.52 -2.30 -13.06
CA ILE A 108 11.79 -1.72 -12.62
C ILE A 108 12.48 -0.96 -13.75
N ASP A 109 12.47 -1.50 -14.97
CA ASP A 109 13.00 -0.80 -16.15
C ASP A 109 12.29 0.53 -16.40
N HIS A 110 10.96 0.56 -16.24
CA HIS A 110 10.18 1.80 -16.31
C HIS A 110 10.57 2.79 -15.21
N TRP A 111 10.72 2.32 -13.97
CA TRP A 111 11.14 3.15 -12.84
C TRP A 111 12.51 3.81 -13.09
N LEU A 112 13.49 3.03 -13.55
CA LEU A 112 14.84 3.51 -13.83
C LEU A 112 14.86 4.55 -14.96
N LYS A 113 14.12 4.31 -16.04
CA LYS A 113 13.97 5.25 -17.16
C LYS A 113 13.34 6.57 -16.71
N ASP A 114 12.28 6.51 -15.92
CA ASP A 114 11.62 7.72 -15.41
C ASP A 114 12.53 8.49 -14.44
N SER A 115 13.33 7.80 -13.64
CA SER A 115 14.32 8.43 -12.74
C SER A 115 15.42 9.15 -13.49
N ALA A 116 15.92 8.56 -14.59
CA ALA A 116 16.94 9.20 -15.44
C ALA A 116 16.40 10.48 -16.13
N ASN A 117 15.17 10.44 -16.62
CA ASN A 117 14.54 11.58 -17.30
C ASN A 117 14.22 12.75 -16.35
N TYR A 118 13.94 12.47 -15.08
CA TYR A 118 13.69 13.51 -14.06
C TYR A 118 14.89 14.43 -13.85
N HIS A 119 16.12 13.93 -14.01
CA HIS A 119 17.34 14.71 -13.86
C HIS A 119 17.65 15.63 -15.06
N VAL A 120 17.09 15.34 -16.25
CA VAL A 120 17.36 16.09 -17.48
C VAL A 120 16.32 17.19 -17.72
N ASN A 121 15.05 16.97 -17.35
CA ASN A 121 13.93 17.85 -17.69
C ASN A 121 13.50 18.82 -16.58
N ALA A 122 14.34 19.08 -15.57
CA ALA A 122 14.03 20.04 -14.50
C ALA A 122 13.81 21.49 -15.00
N THR A 123 14.06 21.77 -16.28
CA THR A 123 13.94 23.08 -16.93
C THR A 123 12.72 23.24 -17.85
N THR A 124 11.95 22.19 -18.15
CA THR A 124 10.75 22.29 -18.99
C THR A 124 9.51 21.73 -18.28
N ASN A 125 8.51 22.59 -18.09
CA ASN A 125 7.20 22.28 -17.51
C ASN A 125 6.37 21.36 -18.43
N GLU A 126 6.85 20.15 -18.71
CA GLU A 126 6.05 19.14 -19.39
C GLU A 126 5.17 18.42 -18.36
N HIS A 127 3.86 18.50 -18.58
CA HIS A 127 2.82 17.92 -17.75
C HIS A 127 3.12 16.44 -17.45
N GLY A 128 3.32 16.17 -16.15
CA GLY A 128 3.90 14.94 -15.61
C GLY A 128 3.27 13.66 -16.13
N LYS A 129 4.09 12.84 -16.80
CA LYS A 129 3.79 11.46 -17.15
C LYS A 129 3.31 10.70 -15.90
N PRO A 130 2.29 9.83 -16.02
CA PRO A 130 1.80 9.04 -14.88
C PRO A 130 2.91 8.13 -14.33
N LEU A 131 3.09 8.14 -13.01
CA LEU A 131 4.02 7.26 -12.30
C LEU A 131 3.43 5.85 -12.21
N LEU A 132 4.27 4.83 -12.25
CA LEU A 132 3.84 3.46 -12.01
C LEU A 132 3.91 3.13 -10.52
N TYR A 133 2.88 2.46 -10.02
CA TYR A 133 2.78 2.01 -8.63
C TYR A 133 2.41 0.53 -8.58
N LEU A 134 3.36 -0.32 -8.19
CA LEU A 134 3.14 -1.74 -7.94
C LEU A 134 2.39 -1.87 -6.61
N LYS A 135 1.20 -2.48 -6.66
CA LYS A 135 0.33 -2.67 -5.50
C LYS A 135 -0.15 -4.10 -5.45
N ASP A 136 -0.55 -4.52 -4.25
CA ASP A 136 -1.30 -5.76 -4.03
C ASP A 136 -0.53 -7.01 -4.51
N TRP A 137 0.80 -6.99 -4.45
CA TRP A 137 1.62 -8.15 -4.81
C TRP A 137 1.67 -9.15 -3.65
N HIS A 138 1.09 -10.33 -3.88
CA HIS A 138 1.03 -11.47 -2.95
C HIS A 138 2.39 -12.18 -2.79
N PHE A 139 3.43 -11.43 -2.42
CA PHE A 139 4.82 -11.89 -2.37
C PHE A 139 5.00 -13.09 -1.43
N VAL A 140 4.32 -13.11 -0.27
CA VAL A 140 4.46 -14.18 0.72
C VAL A 140 3.90 -15.49 0.18
N LYS A 141 2.78 -15.42 -0.55
CA LYS A 141 2.19 -16.59 -1.23
C LYS A 141 3.08 -17.11 -2.36
N GLU A 142 3.67 -16.20 -3.13
CA GLU A 142 4.52 -16.55 -4.28
C GLU A 142 5.89 -17.10 -3.85
N TYR A 143 6.48 -16.54 -2.79
CA TYR A 143 7.81 -16.87 -2.28
C TYR A 143 7.81 -17.20 -0.78
N PRO A 144 7.11 -18.27 -0.35
CA PRO A 144 7.00 -18.62 1.08
C PRO A 144 8.36 -18.91 1.72
N GLU A 145 9.25 -19.58 0.97
CA GLU A 145 10.60 -19.95 1.43
C GLU A 145 11.56 -18.76 1.57
N TYR A 146 11.23 -17.60 0.97
CA TYR A 146 12.09 -16.43 1.08
C TYR A 146 12.10 -15.87 2.51
N LEU A 147 10.98 -16.02 3.24
CA LEU A 147 10.82 -15.54 4.62
C LEU A 147 11.20 -14.06 4.76
N ALA A 148 10.51 -13.19 4.00
CA ALA A 148 10.79 -11.75 3.94
C ALA A 148 10.77 -11.08 5.32
N TYR A 149 9.83 -11.51 6.17
CA TYR A 149 9.62 -11.01 7.52
C TYR A 149 9.07 -12.11 8.42
N THR A 150 9.05 -11.84 9.73
CA THR A 150 8.34 -12.64 10.72
C THR A 150 7.21 -11.81 11.32
N THR A 151 6.00 -12.36 11.42
CA THR A 151 4.85 -11.64 11.98
C THR A 151 5.10 -11.25 13.45
N PRO A 152 5.10 -9.94 13.78
CA PRO A 152 5.24 -9.47 15.15
C PRO A 152 4.17 -10.04 16.08
N LEU A 153 4.48 -10.17 17.38
CA LEU A 153 3.60 -10.78 18.38
C LEU A 153 2.18 -10.20 18.36
N PHE A 154 2.06 -8.88 18.21
CA PHE A 154 0.78 -8.16 18.22
C PHE A 154 -0.19 -8.55 17.11
N PHE A 155 0.31 -9.15 16.03
CA PHE A 155 -0.44 -9.38 14.79
C PHE A 155 -0.57 -10.86 14.43
N ARG A 156 -0.26 -11.77 15.36
CA ARG A 156 -0.30 -13.22 15.11
C ARG A 156 -1.71 -13.81 15.08
N ASP A 157 -2.69 -13.13 15.66
CA ASP A 157 -4.10 -13.54 15.63
C ASP A 157 -4.77 -13.19 14.28
N ASP A 158 -4.17 -13.69 13.19
CA ASP A 158 -4.56 -13.37 11.82
C ASP A 158 -5.54 -14.43 11.27
N TRP A 159 -6.81 -14.29 11.63
CA TRP A 159 -7.83 -15.28 11.26
C TRP A 159 -8.08 -15.35 9.75
N LEU A 160 -7.89 -14.24 9.03
CA LEU A 160 -8.09 -14.19 7.58
C LEU A 160 -7.01 -15.03 6.88
N ASN A 161 -5.74 -14.78 7.17
CA ASN A 161 -4.66 -15.56 6.56
C ASN A 161 -4.58 -16.97 7.12
N LEU A 162 -4.94 -17.20 8.39
CA LEU A 162 -5.08 -18.57 8.93
C LEU A 162 -6.08 -19.39 8.11
N TYR A 163 -7.20 -18.80 7.70
CA TYR A 163 -8.15 -19.47 6.83
C TYR A 163 -7.58 -19.67 5.42
N LEU A 164 -7.06 -18.62 4.78
CA LEU A 164 -6.56 -18.68 3.38
C LEU A 164 -5.29 -19.53 3.20
N ASP A 165 -4.51 -19.73 4.26
CA ASP A 165 -3.36 -20.63 4.25
C ASP A 165 -3.79 -22.10 4.28
N ASN A 166 -4.98 -22.41 4.79
CA ASN A 166 -5.52 -23.77 4.90
C ASN A 166 -6.60 -24.10 3.85
N TYR A 167 -7.25 -23.08 3.28
CA TYR A 167 -8.41 -23.24 2.40
C TYR A 167 -8.31 -22.31 1.18
N SER A 168 -8.43 -22.88 -0.02
CA SER A 168 -8.59 -22.10 -1.25
C SER A 168 -10.05 -21.64 -1.39
N MET A 169 -10.27 -20.33 -1.51
CA MET A 169 -11.62 -19.73 -1.69
C MET A 169 -12.31 -20.18 -2.99
N HIS A 170 -11.56 -20.63 -3.99
CA HIS A 170 -12.06 -21.06 -5.29
C HIS A 170 -11.63 -22.51 -5.57
N ASN A 171 -12.36 -23.48 -5.02
CA ASN A 171 -12.23 -24.90 -5.37
C ASN A 171 -13.26 -25.36 -6.42
N GLU A 172 -14.18 -24.49 -6.84
CA GLU A 172 -15.16 -24.81 -7.89
C GLU A 172 -14.53 -24.49 -9.25
N SER A 173 -14.25 -25.55 -10.00
CA SER A 173 -13.97 -25.51 -11.43
C SER A 173 -15.21 -25.08 -12.20
N ASP A 174 -15.65 -23.84 -12.02
CA ASP A 174 -16.68 -23.26 -12.87
C ASP A 174 -16.03 -22.89 -14.20
N ALA A 175 -16.28 -23.73 -15.20
CA ALA A 175 -15.85 -23.61 -16.61
C ALA A 175 -16.40 -22.35 -17.32
N CYS A 176 -16.79 -21.32 -16.58
CA CYS A 176 -17.54 -20.15 -17.02
C CYS A 176 -16.91 -18.80 -16.61
N GLN A 177 -15.73 -18.77 -15.96
CA GLN A 177 -15.04 -17.50 -15.68
C GLN A 177 -14.21 -17.05 -16.88
N GLU A 178 -14.86 -16.37 -17.83
CA GLU A 178 -14.22 -15.70 -18.97
C GLU A 178 -13.52 -14.38 -18.60
N LYS A 179 -13.28 -14.11 -17.29
CA LYS A 179 -12.56 -12.93 -16.82
C LYS A 179 -11.69 -13.28 -15.63
N ASN A 180 -10.42 -12.86 -15.69
CA ASN A 180 -9.38 -12.94 -14.67
C ASN A 180 -9.80 -12.30 -13.32
N GLU A 181 -10.73 -12.92 -12.60
CA GLU A 181 -10.95 -12.60 -11.20
C GLU A 181 -9.77 -13.14 -10.41
N ILE A 182 -8.98 -12.21 -9.87
CA ILE A 182 -7.79 -12.51 -9.07
C ILE A 182 -8.27 -13.29 -7.86
N SER A 183 -7.93 -14.59 -7.82
CA SER A 183 -8.10 -15.41 -6.63
C SER A 183 -7.40 -14.70 -5.47
N CYS A 184 -8.17 -14.19 -4.51
CA CYS A 184 -7.64 -13.59 -3.29
C CYS A 184 -6.95 -14.70 -2.50
N SER A 185 -5.63 -14.78 -2.66
CA SER A 185 -4.84 -15.92 -2.20
C SER A 185 -4.26 -15.74 -0.79
N ASP A 186 -4.09 -14.50 -0.36
CA ASP A 186 -3.82 -14.06 1.01
C ASP A 186 -4.09 -12.54 1.17
N TYR A 187 -3.99 -12.02 2.40
CA TYR A 187 -4.04 -10.59 2.73
C TYR A 187 -2.65 -10.06 3.12
N ARG A 188 -1.60 -10.45 2.37
CA ARG A 188 -0.20 -10.06 2.64
C ARG A 188 0.42 -9.45 1.39
N PHE A 189 0.51 -8.12 1.36
CA PHE A 189 0.83 -7.38 0.14
C PHE A 189 2.18 -6.65 0.21
N VAL A 190 2.90 -6.67 -0.91
CA VAL A 190 4.03 -5.78 -1.16
C VAL A 190 3.56 -4.59 -2.02
N TYR A 191 3.94 -3.39 -1.59
CA TYR A 191 3.69 -2.13 -2.29
C TYR A 191 5.01 -1.45 -2.63
N MET A 192 5.20 -1.08 -3.90
CA MET A 192 6.46 -0.54 -4.40
C MET A 192 6.21 0.57 -5.43
N GLY A 193 6.79 1.75 -5.24
CA GLY A 193 6.60 2.87 -6.17
C GLY A 193 7.54 4.04 -5.92
N ALA A 194 7.80 4.80 -6.98
CA ALA A 194 8.66 5.98 -6.92
C ALA A 194 8.04 7.11 -6.08
N LYS A 195 8.84 8.10 -5.72
CA LYS A 195 8.36 9.28 -4.99
C LYS A 195 7.19 9.93 -5.74
N GLY A 196 6.05 10.07 -5.06
CA GLY A 196 4.85 10.69 -5.59
C GLY A 196 3.72 9.72 -5.90
N THR A 197 3.97 8.41 -5.89
CA THR A 197 2.89 7.42 -5.91
C THR A 197 2.05 7.50 -4.64
N TRP A 198 0.77 7.17 -4.74
CA TRP A 198 -0.17 7.28 -3.63
C TRP A 198 -1.36 6.32 -3.76
N THR A 199 -1.96 6.00 -2.62
CA THR A 199 -3.23 5.28 -2.52
C THR A 199 -4.32 6.26 -2.09
N PRO A 200 -5.50 6.27 -2.73
CA PRO A 200 -6.64 7.09 -2.29
C PRO A 200 -7.13 6.75 -0.89
N LEU A 201 -7.97 7.64 -0.33
CA LEU A 201 -8.67 7.37 0.92
C LEU A 201 -9.58 6.15 0.76
N HIS A 202 -9.42 5.18 1.64
CA HIS A 202 -10.17 3.94 1.65
C HIS A 202 -10.34 3.44 3.09
N ALA A 203 -11.17 2.42 3.27
CA ALA A 203 -11.14 1.54 4.44
C ALA A 203 -10.75 0.15 3.97
N ASP A 204 -10.08 -0.61 4.85
CA ASP A 204 -9.68 -1.97 4.52
C ASP A 204 -10.90 -2.90 4.37
N VAL A 205 -10.75 -3.89 3.48
CA VAL A 205 -11.77 -4.90 3.18
C VAL A 205 -12.19 -5.61 4.47
N PHE A 206 -13.49 -5.94 4.56
CA PHE A 206 -14.13 -6.52 5.75
C PHE A 206 -14.04 -5.67 7.03
N ARG A 207 -13.64 -4.39 6.92
CA ARG A 207 -13.33 -3.54 8.08
C ARG A 207 -12.28 -4.19 8.99
N SER A 208 -11.38 -4.97 8.38
CA SER A 208 -10.26 -5.56 9.08
C SER A 208 -9.32 -4.48 9.62
N TYR A 209 -8.53 -4.84 10.62
CA TYR A 209 -7.37 -4.04 11.00
C TYR A 209 -6.20 -4.40 10.10
N SER A 210 -5.41 -3.41 9.71
CA SER A 210 -4.15 -3.63 8.97
C SER A 210 -2.95 -3.14 9.77
N TRP A 211 -1.80 -3.74 9.47
CA TRP A 211 -0.49 -3.24 9.88
C TRP A 211 0.40 -3.11 8.65
N SER A 212 1.23 -2.07 8.60
CA SER A 212 2.11 -1.79 7.47
C SER A 212 3.55 -1.59 7.96
N ALA A 213 4.48 -2.35 7.39
CA ALA A 213 5.90 -2.21 7.68
C ALA A 213 6.61 -1.45 6.55
N ASN A 214 7.19 -0.29 6.89
CA ASN A 214 7.89 0.55 5.93
C ASN A 214 9.36 0.15 5.82
N VAL A 215 9.67 -0.77 4.91
CA VAL A 215 11.02 -1.32 4.69
C VAL A 215 11.99 -0.28 4.11
N CYS A 216 11.53 0.53 3.14
CA CYS A 216 12.38 1.51 2.45
C CYS A 216 11.62 2.81 2.14
N GLY A 217 12.34 3.93 2.15
CA GLY A 217 11.78 5.25 1.82
C GLY A 217 10.88 5.81 2.92
N LYS A 218 10.03 6.78 2.55
CA LYS A 218 9.14 7.49 3.48
C LYS A 218 7.74 7.60 2.88
N LYS A 219 6.72 7.27 3.67
CA LYS A 219 5.30 7.43 3.32
C LYS A 219 4.65 8.48 4.23
N LYS A 220 3.77 9.30 3.65
CA LYS A 220 2.92 10.22 4.40
C LYS A 220 1.55 9.58 4.56
N TRP A 221 1.16 9.29 5.81
CA TRP A 221 -0.14 8.72 6.15
C TRP A 221 -1.07 9.80 6.68
N LEU A 222 -2.32 9.76 6.26
CA LEU A 222 -3.40 10.61 6.74
C LEU A 222 -4.54 9.70 7.17
N PHE A 223 -4.92 9.75 8.44
CA PHE A 223 -6.06 9.03 8.98
C PHE A 223 -7.20 10.01 9.24
N LEU A 224 -8.40 9.66 8.80
CA LEU A 224 -9.59 10.47 9.05
C LEU A 224 -10.24 10.03 10.37
N PRO A 225 -10.27 10.88 11.41
CA PRO A 225 -10.89 10.50 12.68
C PRO A 225 -12.42 10.38 12.54
N PRO A 226 -13.09 9.53 13.35
CA PRO A 226 -14.53 9.34 13.29
C PRO A 226 -15.34 10.65 13.43
N SER A 227 -14.83 11.64 14.18
CA SER A 227 -15.45 12.95 14.34
C SER A 227 -15.52 13.77 13.04
N GLN A 228 -14.73 13.40 12.03
CA GLN A 228 -14.70 14.01 10.71
C GLN A 228 -15.24 13.07 9.62
N SER A 229 -15.95 11.99 9.99
CA SER A 229 -16.54 11.02 9.05
C SER A 229 -17.49 11.66 8.05
N HIS A 230 -18.16 12.77 8.41
CA HIS A 230 -19.00 13.54 7.48
C HIS A 230 -18.26 14.02 6.21
N LEU A 231 -16.92 14.07 6.23
CA LEU A 231 -16.10 14.44 5.07
C LEU A 231 -15.93 13.32 4.04
N VAL A 232 -16.36 12.09 4.35
CA VAL A 232 -16.33 10.97 3.39
C VAL A 232 -17.56 10.93 2.50
N PHE A 233 -18.56 11.77 2.76
CA PHE A 233 -19.80 11.82 1.99
C PHE A 233 -19.78 13.01 1.03
N ASP A 234 -20.33 12.82 -0.17
CA ASP A 234 -20.63 13.90 -1.10
C ASP A 234 -21.89 14.68 -0.69
N ARG A 235 -22.20 15.75 -1.43
CA ARG A 235 -23.38 16.58 -1.19
C ARG A 235 -24.73 15.85 -1.39
N HIS A 236 -24.71 14.64 -1.93
CA HIS A 236 -25.87 13.77 -2.13
C HIS A 236 -25.79 12.49 -1.26
N GLU A 237 -24.95 12.52 -0.22
CA GLU A 237 -24.74 11.42 0.74
C GLU A 237 -24.11 10.14 0.16
N TYR A 238 -23.50 10.21 -1.02
CA TYR A 238 -22.70 9.11 -1.55
C TYR A 238 -21.32 9.07 -0.91
N VAL A 239 -20.85 7.87 -0.58
CA VAL A 239 -19.55 7.63 0.04
C VAL A 239 -18.43 7.77 -0.99
N PHE A 240 -17.41 8.58 -0.68
CA PHE A 240 -16.16 8.75 -1.44
C PHE A 240 -15.07 7.74 -1.03
N LEU A 241 -15.39 6.77 -0.18
CA LEU A 241 -14.45 5.72 0.24
C LEU A 241 -14.39 4.60 -0.79
N HIS A 242 -13.17 4.22 -1.16
CA HIS A 242 -12.93 2.90 -1.74
C HIS A 242 -13.01 1.84 -0.64
N ILE A 243 -13.67 0.72 -0.93
CA ILE A 243 -13.76 -0.49 -0.08
C ILE A 243 -13.14 -1.63 -0.86
#